data_AF-A0A662QEA5-F1
#
_entry.id   AF-A0A662QEA5-F1
#
_cell.length_a   1.000
_cell.length_b   1.000
_cell.length_c   1.000
_cell.angle_alpha   90.00
_cell.angle_beta   90.00
_cell.angle_gamma   90.00
#
_symmetry.space_group_name_H-M   'P 1'
#
loop_
_entity.id
_entity.type
_entity.pdbx_description
1 polymer ?
#
loop_
_entity_poly.entity_id
_entity_poly.type
_entity_poly.pdbx_seq_one_letter_code
_entity_poly.pdbx_strand_id
1 'polypeptide(L)'
;MELSDRVSTGISKLDKMLGGGLLRGRTYLITGETGVGKTILSLQFLLEGLRNGERCIYVSLDERIDGVLRGALSLGWNFWDYVDQGLFFPFE
;
A
#
# COMPACT_ATOMS: atom_id res chain seq x y z
N MET A 1 1.15 -15.25 19.38
CA MET A 1 1.63 -14.62 18.12
C MET A 1 3.12 -14.57 18.19
N GLU A 2 3.79 -15.34 17.34
CA GLU A 2 5.24 -15.26 17.14
C GLU A 2 5.61 -13.81 16.79
N LEU A 3 6.57 -13.22 17.51
CA LEU A 3 7.09 -11.86 17.30
C LEU A 3 7.84 -11.69 15.96
N SER A 4 7.85 -12.73 15.12
CA SER A 4 8.66 -12.87 13.91
C SER A 4 7.87 -12.74 12.60
N ASP A 5 6.52 -12.73 12.62
CA ASP A 5 5.73 -12.61 11.39
C ASP A 5 5.73 -11.17 10.87
N ARG A 6 6.30 -10.98 9.66
CA ARG A 6 6.52 -9.68 9.04
C ARG A 6 5.86 -9.58 7.67
N VAL A 7 5.43 -8.36 7.35
CA VAL A 7 4.80 -7.98 6.08
C VAL A 7 5.74 -7.03 5.34
N SER A 8 6.03 -7.34 4.08
CA SER A 8 6.85 -6.47 3.24
C SER A 8 6.16 -5.13 2.99
N THR A 9 6.96 -4.07 2.88
CA THR A 9 6.51 -2.74 2.44
C THR A 9 6.36 -2.64 0.91
N GLY A 10 6.76 -3.66 0.15
CA GLY A 10 6.96 -3.59 -1.30
C GLY A 10 8.25 -2.87 -1.71
N ILE A 11 8.99 -2.31 -0.75
CA ILE A 11 10.22 -1.54 -0.97
C ILE A 11 11.38 -2.26 -0.29
N SER A 12 12.13 -3.07 -1.04
CA SER A 12 13.15 -3.97 -0.47
C SER A 12 14.20 -3.26 0.40
N LYS A 13 14.58 -2.01 0.05
CA LYS A 13 15.52 -1.22 0.85
C LYS A 13 14.94 -0.80 2.19
N LEU A 14 13.65 -0.43 2.22
CA LEU A 14 12.95 -0.07 3.45
C LEU A 14 12.75 -1.29 4.32
N ASP A 15 12.37 -2.43 3.74
CA ASP A 15 12.23 -3.70 4.47
C ASP A 15 13.53 -4.08 5.16
N LYS A 16 14.68 -3.96 4.48
CA LYS A 16 15.99 -4.18 5.07
C LYS A 16 16.26 -3.25 6.26
N MET A 17 15.90 -1.97 6.15
CA MET A 17 16.05 -1.00 7.24
C MET A 17 15.15 -1.31 8.44
N LEU A 18 13.98 -1.92 8.20
CA LEU A 18 13.01 -2.31 9.22
C LEU A 18 13.26 -3.72 9.81
N GLY A 19 14.33 -4.40 9.38
CA GLY A 19 14.66 -5.75 9.84
C GLY A 19 13.77 -6.84 9.22
N GLY A 20 13.38 -6.67 7.95
CA GLY A 20 12.56 -7.61 7.18
C GLY A 20 11.11 -7.16 6.96
N GLY A 21 10.81 -5.86 7.10
CA GLY A 21 9.47 -5.31 6.90
C GLY A 21 8.73 -4.99 8.22
N LEU A 22 7.44 -4.73 8.11
CA LEU A 22 6.55 -4.34 9.20
C LEU A 22 6.11 -5.58 10.01
N LEU A 23 5.82 -5.44 11.29
CA LEU A 23 5.26 -6.51 12.12
C LEU A 23 3.77 -6.71 11.79
N ARG A 24 3.35 -7.96 11.57
CA ARG A 24 1.94 -8.27 11.30
C ARG A 24 1.05 -7.91 12.50
N GLY A 25 -0.17 -7.46 12.22
CA GLY A 25 -1.18 -7.14 13.25
C GLY A 25 -0.92 -5.83 13.98
N ARG A 26 -0.19 -4.89 13.36
CA ARG A 26 0.13 -3.57 13.90
C ARG A 26 -0.38 -2.46 12.97
N THR A 27 -0.65 -1.31 13.57
CA THR A 27 -0.96 -0.07 12.85
C THR A 27 0.30 0.78 12.73
N TYR A 28 0.51 1.34 11.55
CA TYR A 28 1.66 2.20 11.25
C TYR A 28 1.20 3.57 10.78
N LEU A 29 1.92 4.62 11.19
CA LEU A 29 1.68 5.99 10.78
C LEU A 29 2.84 6.45 9.89
N ILE A 30 2.52 6.91 8.69
CA ILE A 30 3.47 7.56 7.78
C ILE A 30 3.26 9.06 7.92
N THR A 31 4.30 9.78 8.33
CA THR A 31 4.26 11.25 8.52
C THR A 31 5.34 11.94 7.70
N GLY A 32 5.08 13.20 7.34
CA GLY A 32 5.98 14.03 6.55
C GLY A 32 5.24 15.14 5.81
N GLU A 33 5.98 16.09 5.26
CA GLU A 33 5.45 17.24 4.52
C GLU A 33 4.73 16.81 3.21
N THR A 34 3.94 17.72 2.63
CA THR A 34 3.28 17.48 1.35
C THR A 34 4.33 17.20 0.26
N GLY A 35 4.04 16.23 -0.62
CA GLY A 35 4.94 15.88 -1.73
C GLY A 35 6.08 14.90 -1.42
N VAL A 36 6.35 14.55 -0.15
CA VAL A 36 7.45 13.63 0.21
C VAL A 36 7.19 12.14 -0.11
N GLY A 37 6.03 11.82 -0.72
CA GLY A 37 5.72 10.45 -1.17
C GLY A 37 4.94 9.57 -0.18
N LYS A 38 4.22 10.15 0.80
CA LYS A 38 3.39 9.38 1.76
C LYS A 38 2.36 8.49 1.06
N THR A 39 1.61 9.07 0.12
CA THR A 39 0.61 8.33 -0.69
C THR A 39 1.29 7.24 -1.52
N ILE A 40 2.43 7.55 -2.11
CA ILE A 40 3.23 6.58 -2.89
C ILE A 40 3.66 5.39 -2.04
N LEU A 41 4.18 5.63 -0.83
CA LEU A 41 4.56 4.56 0.10
C LEU A 41 3.34 3.72 0.51
N SER A 42 2.20 4.37 0.78
CA SER A 42 0.97 3.69 1.14
C SER A 42 0.46 2.79 0.01
N LEU A 43 0.50 3.28 -1.23
CA LEU A 43 0.13 2.52 -2.43
C LEU A 43 1.11 1.38 -2.73
N GLN A 44 2.40 1.55 -2.47
CA GLN A 44 3.39 0.46 -2.60
C GLN A 44 3.11 -0.69 -1.63
N PHE A 45 2.85 -0.37 -0.37
CA PHE A 45 2.46 -1.36 0.63
C PHE A 45 1.17 -2.10 0.22
N LEU A 46 0.17 -1.34 -0.23
CA LEU A 46 -1.09 -1.88 -0.72
C LEU A 46 -0.90 -2.80 -1.95
N LEU A 47 -0.09 -2.37 -2.92
CA LEU A 47 0.23 -3.13 -4.12
C LEU A 47 0.97 -4.42 -3.80
N GLU A 48 1.85 -4.41 -2.80
CA GLU A 48 2.54 -5.62 -2.34
C GLU A 48 1.55 -6.64 -1.76
N GLY A 49 0.60 -6.20 -0.93
CA GLY A 49 -0.48 -7.07 -0.45
C GLY A 49 -1.28 -7.67 -1.61
N LEU A 50 -1.68 -6.84 -2.58
CA LEU A 50 -2.42 -7.27 -3.77
C LEU A 50 -1.65 -8.28 -4.63
N ARG A 51 -0.34 -8.07 -4.84
CA ARG A 51 0.54 -9.02 -5.56
C ARG A 51 0.63 -10.37 -4.87
N ASN A 52 0.52 -10.39 -3.54
CA ASN A 52 0.49 -11.60 -2.74
C ASN A 52 -0.92 -12.24 -2.65
N GLY A 53 -1.90 -11.70 -3.40
CA GLY A 53 -3.28 -12.20 -3.42
C GLY A 53 -4.09 -11.83 -2.17
N GLU A 54 -3.60 -10.88 -1.35
CA GLU A 54 -4.35 -10.40 -0.19
C GLU A 54 -5.51 -9.49 -0.63
N ARG A 55 -6.60 -9.50 0.13
CA ARG A 55 -7.68 -8.54 -0.03
C ARG A 55 -7.31 -7.23 0.66
N CYS A 56 -7.34 -6.14 -0.09
CA CYS A 56 -6.85 -4.85 0.37
C CYS A 56 -7.92 -3.77 0.27
N ILE A 57 -7.92 -2.87 1.24
CA ILE A 57 -8.82 -1.70 1.29
C ILE A 57 -7.96 -0.45 1.24
N TYR A 58 -8.41 0.54 0.47
CA TYR A 58 -7.85 1.89 0.51
C TYR A 58 -8.97 2.88 0.78
N VAL A 59 -8.81 3.68 1.84
CA VAL A 59 -9.76 4.72 2.21
C VAL A 59 -9.08 6.07 2.00
N SER A 60 -9.67 6.90 1.15
CA SER A 60 -9.22 8.28 0.95
C SER A 60 -10.16 9.24 1.67
N LEU A 61 -9.61 10.34 2.20
CA LEU A 61 -10.40 11.40 2.86
C LEU A 61 -10.35 12.73 2.09
N ASP A 62 -9.19 13.03 1.49
CA ASP A 62 -8.95 14.35 0.88
C ASP A 62 -8.90 14.30 -0.66
N GLU A 63 -8.67 13.13 -1.25
CA GLU A 63 -8.46 12.96 -2.69
C GLU A 63 -9.44 11.96 -3.30
N ARG A 64 -9.98 12.27 -4.48
CA ARG A 64 -10.88 11.34 -5.19
C ARG A 64 -10.13 10.08 -5.61
N ILE A 65 -10.77 8.92 -5.41
CA ILE A 65 -10.16 7.62 -5.73
C ILE A 65 -9.67 7.54 -7.18
N ASP A 66 -10.48 7.99 -8.14
CA ASP A 66 -10.10 7.97 -9.57
C ASP A 66 -8.80 8.74 -9.83
N GLY A 67 -8.58 9.87 -9.14
CA GLY A 67 -7.34 10.64 -9.24
C GLY A 67 -6.14 9.87 -8.71
N VAL A 68 -6.27 9.29 -7.51
CA VAL A 68 -5.22 8.47 -6.89
C VAL A 68 -4.84 7.30 -7.80
N LEU A 69 -5.83 6.57 -8.33
CA LEU A 69 -5.59 5.38 -9.15
C LEU A 69 -5.04 5.72 -10.55
N ARG A 70 -5.41 6.86 -11.15
CA ARG A 70 -4.74 7.36 -12.36
C ARG A 70 -3.29 7.73 -12.10
N GLY A 71 -3.01 8.36 -10.95
CA GLY A 71 -1.65 8.63 -10.49
C GLY A 71 -0.83 7.34 -10.38
N ALA A 72 -1.39 6.33 -9.71
CA ALA A 72 -0.78 5.00 -9.61
C ALA A 72 -0.54 4.34 -10.97
N LEU A 73 -1.51 4.44 -11.90
CA LEU A 73 -1.39 3.90 -13.25
C LEU A 73 -0.24 4.54 -14.03
N SER A 74 -0.01 5.85 -13.87
CA SER A 74 1.13 6.54 -14.48
C SER A 74 2.50 6.05 -13.99
N LEU A 75 2.54 5.43 -12.80
CA LEU A 75 3.72 4.76 -12.23
C LEU A 75 3.82 3.29 -12.64
N GLY A 76 2.92 2.81 -13.50
CA GLY A 76 2.83 1.43 -13.95
C GLY A 76 2.07 0.51 -12.99
N TRP A 77 1.30 1.04 -12.03
CA TRP A 77 0.52 0.24 -11.09
C TRP A 77 -0.95 0.28 -11.47
N ASN A 78 -1.41 -0.77 -12.14
CA ASN A 78 -2.81 -0.87 -12.53
C ASN A 78 -3.66 -1.49 -11.40
N PHE A 79 -4.25 -0.64 -10.57
CA PHE A 79 -5.10 -1.08 -9.46
C PHE A 79 -6.48 -1.57 -9.92
N TRP A 80 -6.93 -1.16 -11.11
CA TRP A 80 -8.24 -1.56 -11.66
C TRP A 80 -8.30 -3.07 -11.90
N ASP A 81 -7.19 -3.67 -12.35
CA ASP A 81 -7.10 -5.14 -12.53
C ASP A 81 -7.42 -5.88 -11.21
N TYR A 82 -7.05 -5.31 -10.07
CA TYR A 82 -7.32 -5.91 -8.76
C TYR A 82 -8.74 -5.62 -8.26
N VAL A 83 -9.39 -4.55 -8.72
CA VAL A 83 -10.82 -4.31 -8.49
C VAL A 83 -11.62 -5.38 -9.23
N ASP A 84 -11.31 -5.62 -10.50
CA ASP A 84 -11.98 -6.62 -11.35
C ASP A 84 -11.81 -8.05 -10.80
N GLN A 85 -10.67 -8.33 -10.17
CA GLN A 85 -10.40 -9.60 -9.47
C GLN A 85 -11.10 -9.72 -8.11
N GLY A 86 -11.72 -8.65 -7.59
CA GLY A 86 -12.32 -8.64 -6.25
C GLY A 86 -11.30 -8.72 -5.12
N LEU A 87 -10.07 -8.26 -5.36
CA LEU A 87 -9.00 -8.18 -4.36
C LEU A 87 -8.84 -6.77 -3.79
N PHE A 88 -9.15 -5.73 -4.57
CA PHE A 88 -9.00 -4.35 -4.14
C PHE A 88 -10.34 -3.63 -3.99
N PHE A 89 -10.54 -2.97 -2.84
CA PHE A 89 -11.77 -2.25 -2.50
C PHE A 89 -11.43 -0.80 -2.10
N PRO A 90 -11.51 0.16 -3.04
CA PRO A 90 -11.31 1.57 -2.74
C PRO A 90 -12.59 2.24 -2.21
N PHE A 91 -12.44 3.16 -1.26
CA PHE A 91 -13.52 3.96 -0.69
C PHE A 91 -13.11 5.45 -0.63
N GLU A 92 -14.07 6.33 -0.94
CA GLU A 92 -14.03 7.77 -0.70
C GLU A 92 -15.14 8.18 0.27
#